data_AF-A0A2G9UYG6-F1
#
_entry.id   AF-A0A2G9UYG6-F1
#
_cell.length_a   1.000
_cell.length_b   1.000
_cell.length_c   1.000
_cell.angle_alpha   90.00
_cell.angle_beta   90.00
_cell.angle_gamma   90.00
#
_symmetry.space_group_name_H-M   'P 1'
#
loop_
_entity.id
_entity.type
_entity.pdbx_description
1 polymer ?
#
loop_
_entity_poly.entity_id
_entity_poly.type
_entity_poly.pdbx_seq_one_letter_code
_entity_poly.pdbx_strand_id
1 'polypeptide(L)'
;MHPNGSYSDHVLRKVNGAAINHEETSAVAKMFGRVKAMLPSVNFEISEPWQVLLYNTGGYCALHYDYLNYSSPKEWDSWRRDYGDRFATFLLVLQPATKGGGTVFPLLDTTVMPAAGDALFWTNMNASEEVDLDSLHAGCAVWEGEKVTAALWIRANGQDLLRSTDQNGRMDIRKLIRPQMEYIGRTRADK
;
A
#
# COMPACT_ATOMS: atom_id res chain seq x y z
N MET A 1 -29.64 -19.24 9.88
CA MET A 1 -29.34 -18.67 8.56
C MET A 1 -28.59 -17.37 8.76
N HIS A 2 -27.27 -17.42 8.64
CA HIS A 2 -26.38 -16.28 8.43
C HIS A 2 -25.87 -16.41 7.00
N PRO A 3 -25.96 -15.38 6.13
CA PRO A 3 -25.43 -15.51 4.78
C PRO A 3 -23.93 -15.21 4.79
N ASN A 4 -23.17 -16.30 4.84
CA ASN A 4 -21.89 -16.57 4.17
C ASN A 4 -20.64 -15.73 4.51
N GLY A 5 -19.74 -16.36 5.28
CA GLY A 5 -18.38 -16.56 4.79
C GLY A 5 -17.23 -15.89 5.54
N SER A 6 -17.22 -15.88 6.87
CA SER A 6 -15.96 -15.61 7.59
C SER A 6 -15.03 -16.83 7.46
N TYR A 7 -14.16 -16.82 6.45
CA TYR A 7 -12.94 -17.62 6.52
C TYR A 7 -12.17 -17.17 7.76
N SER A 8 -11.71 -18.10 8.59
CA SER A 8 -10.86 -17.73 9.73
C SER A 8 -9.60 -17.04 9.22
N ASP A 9 -9.18 -15.94 9.86
CA ASP A 9 -7.98 -15.17 9.49
C ASP A 9 -6.73 -16.06 9.29
N HIS A 10 -6.66 -17.19 10.00
CA HIS A 10 -5.59 -18.18 9.90
C HIS A 10 -5.49 -18.91 8.55
N VAL A 11 -6.56 -18.96 7.75
CA VAL A 11 -6.56 -19.58 6.40
C VAL A 11 -6.13 -18.59 5.34
N LEU A 12 -6.38 -17.29 5.54
CA LEU A 12 -6.03 -16.25 4.59
C LEU A 12 -4.62 -15.71 4.83
N ARG A 13 -4.14 -15.69 6.07
CA ARG A 13 -2.83 -15.15 6.40
C ARG A 13 -2.15 -15.97 7.49
N LYS A 14 -0.89 -16.34 7.23
CA LYS A 14 0.01 -16.91 8.22
C LYS A 14 1.19 -15.96 8.40
N VAL A 15 0.94 -14.88 9.13
CA VAL A 15 1.83 -13.75 9.35
C VAL A 15 1.61 -13.16 10.74
N ASN A 16 2.69 -12.73 11.40
CA ASN A 16 2.60 -11.98 12.65
C ASN A 16 2.69 -10.48 12.34
N GLY A 17 1.79 -9.68 12.90
CA GLY A 17 1.68 -8.24 12.63
C GLY A 17 1.85 -7.38 13.88
N ALA A 18 2.47 -6.21 13.72
CA ALA A 18 2.49 -5.15 14.72
C ALA A 18 2.31 -3.77 14.06
N ALA A 19 1.50 -2.93 14.68
CA ALA A 19 1.32 -1.54 14.26
C ALA A 19 2.35 -0.64 14.99
N ILE A 20 3.00 0.26 14.26
CA ILE A 20 3.97 1.22 14.81
C ILE A 20 3.63 2.63 14.32
N ASN A 21 3.47 3.58 15.25
CA ASN A 21 3.21 4.98 14.89
C ASN A 21 4.41 5.59 14.17
N HIS A 22 4.17 6.57 13.28
CA HIS A 22 5.23 7.16 12.46
C HIS A 22 6.35 7.83 13.26
N GLU A 23 6.07 8.27 14.49
CA GLU A 23 7.03 8.91 15.38
C GLU A 23 7.32 8.12 16.67
N GLU A 24 6.95 6.83 16.71
CA GLU A 24 7.13 5.97 17.90
C GLU A 24 8.58 5.96 18.42
N THR A 25 9.54 6.03 17.51
CA THR A 25 10.97 6.19 17.83
C THR A 25 11.63 7.14 16.84
N SER A 26 12.78 7.69 17.21
CA SER A 26 13.58 8.55 16.32
C SER A 26 14.01 7.84 15.02
N ALA A 27 14.23 6.51 15.08
CA ALA A 27 14.57 5.71 13.90
C ALA A 27 13.36 5.58 12.95
N VAL A 28 12.18 5.30 13.48
CA VAL A 28 10.93 5.20 12.69
C VAL A 28 10.57 6.56 12.09
N ALA A 29 10.69 7.64 12.87
CA ALA A 29 10.47 9.01 12.38
C ALA A 29 11.43 9.37 11.24
N LYS A 30 12.71 9.03 11.37
CA LYS A 30 13.72 9.26 10.32
C LYS A 30 13.42 8.44 9.06
N MET A 31 12.98 7.20 9.20
CA MET A 31 12.56 6.36 8.08
C MET A 31 11.33 6.95 7.38
N PHE A 32 10.32 7.34 8.13
CA PHE A 32 9.11 7.97 7.58
C PHE A 32 9.43 9.27 6.83
N GLY A 33 10.29 10.12 7.41
CA GLY A 33 10.78 11.33 6.74
C GLY A 33 11.49 11.04 5.40
N ARG A 34 12.28 9.95 5.32
CA ARG A 34 12.91 9.53 4.06
C ARG A 34 11.90 9.07 3.02
N VAL A 35 10.87 8.33 3.42
CA VAL A 35 9.80 7.88 2.51
C VAL A 35 9.03 9.09 1.95
N LYS A 36 8.66 10.05 2.80
CA LYS A 36 8.04 11.32 2.37
C LYS A 36 8.90 12.09 1.38
N ALA A 37 10.20 12.17 1.64
CA ALA A 37 11.14 12.85 0.74
C ALA A 37 11.34 12.12 -0.60
N MET A 38 11.21 10.79 -0.62
CA MET A 38 11.36 9.97 -1.82
C MET A 38 10.17 10.11 -2.78
N LEU A 39 8.95 10.26 -2.24
CA LEU A 39 7.71 10.36 -3.02
C LEU A 39 6.96 11.65 -2.64
N PRO A 40 7.48 12.83 -2.99
CA PRO A 40 6.96 14.12 -2.49
C PRO A 40 5.57 14.48 -3.03
N SER A 41 5.09 13.79 -4.08
CA SER A 41 3.73 13.94 -4.62
C SER A 41 2.70 13.02 -3.94
N VAL A 42 3.12 12.22 -2.94
CA VAL A 42 2.23 11.40 -2.11
C VAL A 42 2.13 12.04 -0.74
N ASN A 43 0.91 12.35 -0.31
CA ASN A 43 0.64 12.82 1.04
C ASN A 43 0.60 11.62 2.00
N PHE A 44 1.70 11.36 2.70
CA PHE A 44 1.76 10.31 3.71
C PHE A 44 1.21 10.73 5.08
N GLU A 45 0.88 12.01 5.33
CA GLU A 45 0.35 12.42 6.63
C GLU A 45 -1.01 11.78 6.95
N ILE A 46 -1.70 11.30 5.91
CA ILE A 46 -2.96 10.55 6.00
C ILE A 46 -2.76 9.04 5.79
N SER A 47 -1.53 8.53 5.94
CA SER A 47 -1.33 7.08 5.99
C SER A 47 -1.73 6.52 7.34
N GLU A 48 -2.15 5.26 7.33
CA GLU A 48 -2.27 4.47 8.55
C GLU A 48 -0.90 4.21 9.19
N PRO A 49 -0.84 3.87 10.49
CA PRO A 49 0.41 3.44 11.14
C PRO A 49 1.10 2.33 10.36
N TRP A 50 2.43 2.25 10.50
CA TRP A 50 3.22 1.19 9.87
C TRP A 50 2.71 -0.17 10.31
N GLN A 51 2.42 -1.05 9.35
CA GLN A 51 2.15 -2.45 9.63
C GLN A 51 3.39 -3.28 9.36
N VAL A 52 4.10 -3.64 10.42
CA VAL A 52 5.26 -4.53 10.35
C VAL A 52 4.76 -5.96 10.36
N LEU A 53 5.15 -6.73 9.33
CA LEU A 53 4.70 -8.08 9.07
C LEU A 53 5.90 -9.03 9.04
N LEU A 54 5.87 -10.03 9.92
CA LEU A 54 6.85 -11.11 9.99
C LEU A 54 6.26 -12.41 9.44
N TYR A 55 6.88 -12.94 8.39
CA TYR A 55 6.59 -14.23 7.79
C TYR A 55 7.70 -15.20 8.16
N ASN A 56 7.39 -16.15 9.06
CA ASN A 56 8.26 -17.29 9.33
C ASN A 56 8.23 -18.27 8.15
N THR A 57 9.13 -19.26 8.16
CA THR A 57 9.08 -20.37 7.20
C THR A 57 7.67 -21.00 7.13
N GLY A 58 7.15 -21.16 5.92
CA GLY A 58 5.78 -21.58 5.61
C GLY A 58 4.71 -20.49 5.78
N GLY A 59 5.08 -19.27 6.19
CA GLY A 59 4.18 -18.11 6.29
C GLY A 59 3.86 -17.53 4.91
N TYR A 60 2.64 -16.99 4.77
CA TYR A 60 2.11 -16.43 3.52
C TYR A 60 0.99 -15.43 3.80
N CYS A 61 0.60 -14.66 2.78
CA CYS A 61 -0.60 -13.84 2.77
C CYS A 61 -1.35 -14.13 1.47
N ALA A 62 -2.55 -14.70 1.56
CA ALA A 62 -3.36 -15.10 0.41
C ALA A 62 -3.74 -13.91 -0.47
N LEU A 63 -4.27 -14.19 -1.67
CA LEU A 63 -4.70 -13.17 -2.61
C LEU A 63 -5.75 -12.25 -1.98
N HIS A 64 -5.51 -10.95 -2.06
CA HIS A 64 -6.39 -9.93 -1.52
C HIS A 64 -6.17 -8.57 -2.20
N TYR A 65 -7.07 -7.66 -1.87
CA TYR A 65 -6.97 -6.25 -2.18
C TYR A 65 -6.70 -5.47 -0.91
N ASP A 66 -6.01 -4.33 -1.05
CA ASP A 66 -5.77 -3.43 0.07
C ASP A 66 -6.84 -2.35 0.22
N TYR A 67 -7.66 -2.08 -0.81
CA TYR A 67 -8.82 -1.22 -0.66
C TYR A 67 -9.84 -1.82 0.32
N LEU A 68 -10.62 -0.97 0.96
CA LEU A 68 -11.58 -1.36 1.98
C LEU A 68 -12.93 -1.69 1.36
N ASN A 69 -13.38 -2.93 1.54
CA ASN A 69 -14.67 -3.38 1.05
C ASN A 69 -15.78 -3.11 2.08
N TYR A 70 -16.47 -1.97 1.95
CA TYR A 70 -17.70 -1.70 2.71
C TYR A 70 -18.93 -2.01 1.85
N SER A 71 -19.93 -2.68 2.41
CA SER A 71 -21.14 -3.05 1.66
C SER A 71 -22.00 -1.84 1.31
N SER A 72 -21.91 -0.76 2.10
CA SER A 72 -22.61 0.50 1.86
C SER A 72 -21.95 1.68 2.58
N PRO A 73 -22.23 2.94 2.18
CA PRO A 73 -21.73 4.13 2.88
C PRO A 73 -22.12 4.24 4.36
N LYS A 74 -23.16 3.51 4.80
CA LYS A 74 -23.59 3.51 6.20
C LYS A 74 -22.60 2.79 7.11
N GLU A 75 -21.83 1.85 6.56
CA GLU A 75 -20.84 1.02 7.26
C GLU A 75 -19.46 1.66 7.33
N TRP A 76 -19.25 2.82 6.68
CA TRP A 76 -17.98 3.52 6.73
C TRP A 76 -17.62 3.90 8.17
N ASP A 77 -16.41 3.53 8.59
CA ASP A 77 -15.81 4.05 9.81
C ASP A 77 -15.42 5.53 9.66
N SER A 78 -14.96 6.16 10.74
CA SER A 78 -14.55 7.57 10.71
C SER A 78 -13.39 7.81 9.75
N TRP A 79 -12.42 6.90 9.70
CA TRP A 79 -11.26 7.01 8.81
C TRP A 79 -11.68 7.04 7.34
N ARG A 80 -12.60 6.17 6.92
CA ARG A 80 -13.12 6.16 5.56
C ARG A 80 -13.87 7.45 5.23
N ARG A 81 -14.62 8.01 6.18
CA ARG A 81 -15.36 9.27 5.97
C ARG A 81 -14.43 10.47 5.86
N ASP A 82 -13.41 10.53 6.71
CA ASP A 82 -12.53 11.71 6.80
C ASP A 82 -11.42 11.69 5.75
N TYR A 83 -10.87 10.50 5.45
CA TYR A 83 -9.67 10.36 4.62
C TYR A 83 -9.89 9.54 3.33
N GLY A 84 -11.05 8.93 3.15
CA GLY A 84 -11.35 8.11 1.97
C GLY A 84 -10.80 6.68 2.09
N ASP A 85 -10.84 5.94 0.98
CA ASP A 85 -10.28 4.59 0.92
C ASP A 85 -8.73 4.60 0.92
N ARG A 86 -8.13 3.43 1.01
CA ARG A 86 -6.70 3.22 0.77
C ARG A 86 -6.42 3.34 -0.73
N PHE A 87 -5.98 4.51 -1.15
CA PHE A 87 -5.59 4.82 -2.52
C PHE A 87 -4.35 4.05 -2.97
N ALA A 88 -3.36 3.87 -2.09
CA ALA A 88 -2.10 3.23 -2.45
C ALA A 88 -1.49 2.46 -1.29
N THR A 89 -0.57 1.56 -1.63
CA THR A 89 0.24 0.81 -0.68
C THR A 89 1.72 1.07 -0.97
N PHE A 90 2.47 1.39 0.08
CA PHE A 90 3.93 1.41 0.08
C PHE A 90 4.44 0.28 0.96
N LEU A 91 5.12 -0.69 0.36
CA LEU A 91 5.64 -1.87 1.06
C LEU A 91 7.17 -1.82 1.08
N LEU A 92 7.75 -1.53 2.24
CA LEU A 92 9.18 -1.58 2.47
C LEU A 92 9.60 -3.00 2.86
N VAL A 93 10.61 -3.54 2.21
CA VAL A 93 11.19 -4.84 2.56
C VAL A 93 12.35 -4.63 3.52
N LEU A 94 12.14 -4.95 4.79
CA LEU A 94 13.18 -4.84 5.82
C LEU A 94 14.15 -6.01 5.76
N GLN A 95 13.62 -7.20 5.48
CA GLN A 95 14.40 -8.43 5.31
C GLN A 95 13.68 -9.34 4.30
N PRO A 96 14.33 -9.73 3.20
CA PRO A 96 13.79 -10.76 2.32
C PRO A 96 14.02 -12.16 2.91
N ALA A 97 13.14 -13.09 2.58
CA ALA A 97 13.38 -14.50 2.86
C ALA A 97 14.59 -15.02 2.07
N THR A 98 15.26 -16.05 2.59
CA THR A 98 16.33 -16.74 1.87
C THR A 98 15.80 -17.42 0.61
N LYS A 99 14.59 -17.98 0.67
CA LYS A 99 13.91 -18.60 -0.47
C LYS A 99 12.39 -18.42 -0.39
N GLY A 100 11.76 -18.16 -1.53
CA GLY A 100 10.33 -17.83 -1.60
C GLY A 100 10.06 -16.41 -1.13
N GLY A 101 8.86 -16.14 -0.61
CA GLY A 101 8.55 -14.85 0.02
C GLY A 101 8.37 -13.66 -0.94
N GLY A 102 8.26 -13.86 -2.25
CA GLY A 102 7.93 -12.80 -3.19
C GLY A 102 6.59 -12.11 -2.93
N THR A 103 6.35 -11.00 -3.62
CA THR A 103 5.01 -10.39 -3.73
C THR A 103 4.51 -10.60 -5.15
N VAL A 104 3.39 -11.32 -5.30
CA VAL A 104 2.83 -11.68 -6.61
C VAL A 104 1.61 -10.82 -6.92
N PHE A 105 1.52 -10.34 -8.15
CA PHE A 105 0.39 -9.65 -8.77
C PHE A 105 -0.09 -10.51 -9.94
N PRO A 106 -1.01 -11.48 -9.72
CA PRO A 106 -1.35 -12.47 -10.74
C PRO A 106 -2.01 -11.89 -11.98
N LEU A 107 -2.77 -10.79 -11.85
CA LEU A 107 -3.42 -10.17 -13.01
C LEU A 107 -2.43 -9.38 -13.89
N LEU A 108 -1.24 -9.11 -13.37
CA LEU A 108 -0.12 -8.49 -14.08
C LEU A 108 0.95 -9.53 -14.49
N ASP A 109 0.68 -10.83 -14.30
CA ASP A 109 1.62 -11.92 -14.55
C ASP A 109 3.03 -11.68 -13.97
N THR A 110 3.10 -11.02 -12.80
CA THR A 110 4.36 -10.55 -12.24
C THR A 110 4.54 -11.00 -10.79
N THR A 111 5.75 -11.45 -10.47
CA THR A 111 6.21 -11.65 -9.09
C THR A 111 7.45 -10.82 -8.84
N VAL A 112 7.42 -9.99 -7.80
CA VAL A 112 8.56 -9.18 -7.39
C VAL A 112 9.29 -9.89 -6.26
N MET A 113 10.61 -10.05 -6.42
CA MET A 113 11.53 -10.60 -5.43
C MET A 113 12.47 -9.48 -4.94
N PRO A 114 12.02 -8.64 -3.97
CA PRO A 114 12.80 -7.49 -3.51
C PRO A 114 13.96 -7.89 -2.61
N ALA A 115 15.02 -7.08 -2.58
CA ALA A 115 16.10 -7.15 -1.61
C ALA A 115 15.78 -6.33 -0.35
N ALA A 116 16.62 -6.44 0.69
CA ALA A 116 16.50 -5.61 1.88
C ALA A 116 16.72 -4.12 1.53
N GLY A 117 15.78 -3.27 1.95
CA GLY A 117 15.78 -1.83 1.66
C GLY A 117 14.98 -1.45 0.41
N ASP A 118 14.61 -2.41 -0.45
CA ASP A 118 13.74 -2.14 -1.59
C ASP A 118 12.31 -1.81 -1.12
N ALA A 119 11.63 -0.99 -1.90
CA ALA A 119 10.23 -0.65 -1.69
C ALA A 119 9.41 -0.92 -2.94
N LEU A 120 8.20 -1.44 -2.73
CA LEU A 120 7.17 -1.52 -3.76
C LEU A 120 6.13 -0.43 -3.48
N PHE A 121 5.65 0.20 -4.54
CA PHE A 121 4.54 1.15 -4.48
C PHE A 121 3.54 0.80 -5.57
N TRP A 122 2.27 0.68 -5.21
CA TRP A 122 1.18 0.50 -6.17
C TRP A 122 -0.08 1.21 -5.69
N THR A 123 -0.97 1.48 -6.64
CA THR A 123 -2.28 2.10 -6.40
C THR A 123 -3.38 1.04 -6.35
N ASN A 124 -4.35 1.22 -5.49
CA ASN A 124 -5.52 0.33 -5.33
C ASN A 124 -6.77 0.90 -6.02
N MET A 125 -6.65 2.04 -6.69
CA MET A 125 -7.71 2.71 -7.44
C MET A 125 -7.13 3.54 -8.60
N ASN A 126 -7.98 3.89 -9.56
CA ASN A 126 -7.66 4.77 -10.67
C ASN A 126 -7.88 6.26 -10.29
N ALA A 127 -7.65 7.17 -11.24
CA ALA A 127 -7.77 8.62 -10.99
C ALA A 127 -9.21 9.11 -10.81
N SER A 128 -10.19 8.28 -11.14
CA SER A 128 -11.61 8.51 -10.88
C SER A 128 -12.05 7.89 -9.55
N GLU A 129 -11.10 7.45 -8.71
CA GLU A 129 -11.32 6.80 -7.42
C GLU A 129 -12.08 5.47 -7.51
N GLU A 130 -12.13 4.86 -8.70
CA GLU A 130 -12.66 3.51 -8.88
C GLU A 130 -11.58 2.49 -8.54
N VAL A 131 -11.96 1.40 -7.86
CA VAL A 131 -11.02 0.35 -7.44
C VAL A 131 -10.25 -0.23 -8.63
N ASP A 132 -8.96 -0.46 -8.42
CA ASP A 132 -8.09 -1.05 -9.42
C ASP A 132 -8.01 -2.55 -9.22
N LEU A 133 -8.64 -3.32 -10.11
CA LEU A 133 -8.66 -4.77 -10.02
C LEU A 133 -7.28 -5.39 -10.23
N ASP A 134 -6.37 -4.72 -10.96
CA ASP A 134 -5.01 -5.22 -11.20
C ASP A 134 -4.12 -5.12 -9.94
N SER A 135 -4.60 -4.45 -8.89
CA SER A 135 -3.94 -4.39 -7.56
C SER A 135 -4.09 -5.67 -6.73
N LEU A 136 -4.78 -6.69 -7.25
CA LEU A 136 -4.88 -8.00 -6.61
C LEU A 136 -3.47 -8.55 -6.37
N HIS A 137 -3.14 -8.88 -5.13
CA HIS A 137 -1.80 -9.34 -4.80
C HIS A 137 -1.77 -10.33 -3.62
N ALA A 138 -0.65 -11.03 -3.48
CA ALA A 138 -0.38 -11.94 -2.37
C ALA A 138 1.09 -11.89 -1.94
N GLY A 139 1.33 -12.24 -0.67
CA GLY A 139 2.65 -12.58 -0.17
C GLY A 139 2.90 -14.08 -0.37
N CYS A 140 3.81 -14.43 -1.29
CA CYS A 140 4.17 -15.81 -1.57
C CYS A 140 4.72 -16.50 -0.31
N ALA A 141 4.54 -17.82 -0.24
CA ALA A 141 5.04 -18.61 0.88
C ALA A 141 6.56 -18.44 1.05
N VAL A 142 7.00 -18.23 2.28
CA VAL A 142 8.42 -18.31 2.64
C VAL A 142 8.81 -19.79 2.71
N TRP A 143 9.81 -20.20 1.93
CA TRP A 143 10.28 -21.59 1.92
C TRP A 143 11.49 -21.79 2.82
N GLU A 144 12.38 -20.82 2.91
CA GLU A 144 13.57 -20.85 3.78
C GLU A 144 13.82 -19.46 4.37
N GLY A 145 14.15 -19.40 5.67
CA GLY A 145 14.41 -18.16 6.41
C GLY A 145 13.13 -17.44 6.86
N GLU A 146 13.23 -16.11 6.97
CA GLU A 146 12.17 -15.21 7.41
C GLU A 146 12.08 -13.98 6.51
N LYS A 147 10.87 -13.52 6.23
CA LYS A 147 10.61 -12.24 5.55
C LYS A 147 10.02 -11.25 6.53
N VAL A 148 10.55 -10.03 6.53
CA VAL A 148 10.02 -8.90 7.30
C VAL A 148 9.74 -7.74 6.36
N THR A 149 8.50 -7.24 6.39
CA THR A 149 8.07 -6.06 5.62
C THR A 149 7.39 -5.03 6.50
N ALA A 150 7.42 -3.76 6.11
CA ALA A 150 6.65 -2.70 6.72
C ALA A 150 5.76 -2.04 5.66
N ALA A 151 4.45 -2.16 5.81
CA ALA A 151 3.46 -1.57 4.91
C ALA A 151 2.94 -0.23 5.44
N LEU A 152 2.75 0.72 4.55
CA LEU A 152 1.93 1.92 4.74
C LEU A 152 0.75 1.86 3.78
N TRP A 153 -0.46 1.95 4.33
CA TRP A 153 -1.66 2.16 3.55
C TRP A 153 -2.00 3.64 3.54
N ILE A 154 -2.03 4.22 2.33
CA ILE A 154 -2.16 5.66 2.12
C ILE A 154 -3.61 5.97 1.73
N ARG A 155 -4.24 6.92 2.42
CA ARG A 155 -5.64 7.30 2.18
C ARG A 155 -5.79 8.27 1.00
N ALA A 156 -6.96 8.29 0.38
CA ALA A 156 -7.23 8.95 -0.90
C ALA A 156 -7.39 10.48 -0.82
N ASN A 157 -8.02 11.01 0.23
CA ASN A 157 -8.41 12.41 0.27
C ASN A 157 -7.20 13.36 0.26
N GLY A 158 -7.11 14.22 -0.74
CA GLY A 158 -6.03 15.22 -0.82
C GLY A 158 -4.73 14.73 -1.45
N GLN A 159 -4.72 13.56 -2.11
CA GLN A 159 -3.59 13.13 -2.91
C GLN A 159 -3.47 13.93 -4.20
N ASP A 160 -2.26 14.45 -4.48
CA ASP A 160 -1.98 15.19 -5.72
C ASP A 160 -2.15 14.32 -6.97
N LEU A 161 -1.83 13.02 -6.86
CA LEU A 161 -1.96 12.03 -7.94
C LEU A 161 -3.41 11.81 -8.38
N LEU A 162 -4.38 11.94 -7.47
CA LEU A 162 -5.81 11.84 -7.79
C LEU A 162 -6.35 13.14 -8.42
N ARG A 163 -5.70 14.27 -8.16
CA ARG A 163 -6.12 15.59 -8.68
C ARG A 163 -5.50 15.92 -10.05
N SER A 164 -4.36 15.32 -10.35
CA SER A 164 -3.50 15.73 -11.47
C SER A 164 -3.38 14.62 -12.51
N THR A 165 -4.44 14.42 -13.27
CA THR A 165 -4.46 13.45 -14.37
C THR A 165 -3.66 13.92 -15.58
N ASP A 166 -3.14 12.95 -16.33
CA ASP A 166 -2.61 13.17 -17.66
C ASP A 166 -3.72 13.48 -18.67
N GLN A 167 -3.35 13.66 -19.93
CA GLN A 167 -4.30 14.00 -20.99
C GLN A 167 -5.34 12.92 -21.31
N ASN A 168 -5.13 11.70 -20.82
CA ASN A 168 -6.01 10.56 -21.01
C ASN A 168 -6.82 10.22 -19.74
N GLY A 169 -6.78 11.08 -18.71
CA GLY A 169 -7.46 10.84 -17.44
C GLY A 169 -6.75 9.81 -16.54
N ARG A 170 -5.52 9.39 -16.87
CA ARG A 170 -4.73 8.48 -16.03
C ARG A 170 -3.94 9.30 -15.01
N MET A 171 -3.51 8.67 -13.92
CA MET A 171 -2.59 9.34 -12.97
C MET A 171 -1.29 9.71 -13.68
N ASP A 172 -0.81 10.94 -13.49
CA ASP A 172 0.48 11.36 -14.02
C ASP A 172 1.62 10.76 -13.21
N ILE A 173 2.02 9.53 -13.56
CA ILE A 173 3.08 8.77 -12.89
C ILE A 173 4.42 9.52 -12.85
N ARG A 174 4.63 10.52 -13.73
CA ARG A 174 5.84 11.35 -13.71
C ARG A 174 5.98 12.12 -12.41
N LYS A 175 4.87 12.44 -11.73
CA LYS A 175 4.89 13.04 -10.40
C LYS A 175 5.55 12.14 -9.35
N LEU A 176 5.53 10.82 -9.53
CA LEU A 176 6.22 9.88 -8.65
C LEU A 176 7.70 9.72 -9.01
N ILE A 177 8.01 9.48 -10.28
CA ILE A 177 9.37 9.08 -10.70
C ILE A 177 10.28 10.26 -11.05
N ARG A 178 9.71 11.44 -11.35
CA ARG A 178 10.43 12.66 -11.70
C ARG A 178 9.64 13.89 -11.23
N PRO A 179 9.46 14.08 -9.91
CA PRO A 179 8.66 15.17 -9.37
C PRO A 179 9.26 16.51 -9.77
N GLN A 180 8.41 17.39 -10.31
CA GLN A 180 8.75 18.80 -10.49
C GLN A 180 8.21 19.56 -9.28
N MET A 181 9.10 19.86 -8.32
CA MET A 181 8.73 20.40 -7.02
C MET A 181 7.87 21.68 -7.08
N GLU A 182 8.06 22.51 -8.11
CA GLU A 182 7.30 23.74 -8.36
C GLU A 182 5.82 23.54 -8.70
N TYR A 183 5.41 22.32 -9.09
CA TYR A 183 4.03 21.97 -9.45
C TYR A 183 3.35 20.99 -8.48
N ILE A 184 3.98 20.67 -7.35
CA ILE A 184 3.34 19.82 -6.33
C ILE A 184 2.15 20.58 -5.73
N GLY A 185 0.99 19.92 -5.71
CA GLY A 185 -0.27 20.51 -5.23
C GLY A 185 -0.93 21.50 -6.20
N ARG A 186 -0.38 21.66 -7.41
CA ARG A 186 -0.98 22.43 -8.50
C ARG A 186 -1.69 21.51 -9.50
N THR A 187 -2.88 21.91 -9.92
CA THR A 187 -3.65 21.24 -10.96
C THR A 187 -3.18 21.68 -12.35
N ARG A 188 -3.60 20.98 -13.42
CA ARG A 188 -3.37 21.43 -14.81
C ARG A 188 -3.94 22.82 -15.11
N ALA A 189 -4.95 23.27 -14.36
CA ALA A 189 -5.51 24.61 -14.50
C ALA A 189 -4.62 25.72 -13.91
N ASP A 190 -3.60 25.34 -13.13
CA ASP A 190 -2.63 26.26 -12.49
C ASP A 190 -1.30 26.35 -13.26
N LYS A 191 -1.23 25.75 -14.46
CA LYS A 191 -0.12 25.84 -15.42
C LYS A 191 -0.50 26.77 -16.57
#